data_AF-A0A3B8Y4M3-F1
#
_entry.id   AF-A0A3B8Y4M3-F1
#
_cell.length_a   1.000
_cell.length_b   1.000
_cell.length_c   1.000
_cell.angle_alpha   90.00
_cell.angle_beta   90.00
_cell.angle_gamma   90.00
#
_symmetry.space_group_name_H-M   'P 1'
#
loop_
_entity.id
_entity.type
_entity.pdbx_description
1 polymer ?
#
loop_
_entity_poly.entity_id
_entity_poly.type
_entity_poly.pdbx_seq_one_letter_code
_entity_poly.pdbx_strand_id
1 'polypeptide(L)' 'MKTCAVNNENQYVRSTAIEQLGQQFKEDPDTVKILQSRAVDDEKYNVRITAIKLLKEELRNDADVQEFLDDL' A
#
# COMPACT_ATOMS: atom_id res chain seq x y z
N MET A 1 -7.89 -5.05 9.27
CA MET A 1 -6.66 -4.71 8.52
C MET A 1 -6.69 -3.29 7.97
N LYS A 2 -7.68 -2.89 7.15
CA LYS A 2 -7.80 -1.52 6.61
C LYS A 2 -7.63 -0.43 7.68
N THR A 3 -8.38 -0.49 8.79
CA THR A 3 -8.22 0.47 9.90
C THR A 3 -6.81 0.48 10.49
N CYS A 4 -6.15 -0.68 10.60
CA CYS A 4 -4.77 -0.77 11.11
C CYS A 4 -3.77 -0.14 10.14
N ALA A 5 -3.97 -0.30 8.82
CA ALA A 5 -3.14 0.31 7.79
C ALA A 5 -3.30 1.84 7.71
N VAL A 6 -4.44 2.38 8.16
CA VAL A 6 -4.76 3.81 8.02
C VAL A 6 -4.54 4.60 9.31
N ASN A 7 -5.04 4.12 10.45
CA ASN A 7 -5.17 4.92 11.67
C ASN A 7 -4.23 4.49 12.80
N ASN A 8 -3.45 3.42 12.64
CA ASN A 8 -2.61 2.95 13.73
C ASN A 8 -1.34 3.82 13.86
N GLU A 9 -1.04 4.29 15.07
CA GLU A 9 0.14 5.14 15.33
C GLU A 9 1.46 4.36 15.16
N ASN A 10 1.44 3.05 15.40
CA ASN A 10 2.61 2.19 15.29
C ASN A 10 2.89 1.83 13.83
N GLN A 11 4.00 2.34 13.30
CA GLN A 11 4.46 2.10 11.93
C GLN A 11 4.64 0.61 11.59
N TYR A 12 5.01 -0.23 12.55
CA TYR A 12 5.16 -1.66 12.32
C TYR A 12 3.79 -2.32 12.12
N VAL A 13 2.79 -1.92 12.90
CA VAL A 13 1.42 -2.40 12.73
C VAL A 13 0.85 -1.94 11.39
N ARG A 14 1.12 -0.69 10.98
CA ARG A 14 0.72 -0.21 9.64
C ARG A 14 1.38 -1.02 8.53
N SER A 15 2.71 -1.20 8.58
CA SER A 15 3.46 -1.97 7.58
C SER A 15 2.95 -3.41 7.48
N THR A 16 2.75 -4.09 8.60
CA THR A 16 2.18 -5.45 8.61
C THR A 16 0.76 -5.47 8.05
N ALA A 17 -0.08 -4.50 8.38
CA ALA A 17 -1.44 -4.43 7.84
C ALA A 17 -1.44 -4.20 6.31
N ILE A 18 -0.53 -3.36 5.82
CA ILE A 18 -0.30 -3.10 4.39
C ILE A 18 0.17 -4.35 3.66
N GLU A 19 1.15 -5.07 4.21
CA GLU A 19 1.63 -6.35 3.65
C GLU A 19 0.50 -7.37 3.54
N GLN A 20 -0.28 -7.55 4.61
CA GLN A 20 -1.40 -8.49 4.60
C GLN A 20 -2.48 -8.06 3.60
N LEU A 21 -2.74 -6.76 3.45
CA LEU A 21 -3.69 -6.25 2.45
C LEU A 21 -3.22 -6.58 1.03
N GLY A 22 -1.98 -6.23 0.69
CA GLY A 22 -1.40 -6.48 -0.63
C GLY A 22 -1.24 -7.97 -0.97
N GLN A 23 -1.13 -8.85 0.02
CA GLN A 23 -1.04 -10.30 -0.22
C GLN A 23 -2.41 -10.98 -0.38
N GLN A 24 -3.39 -10.62 0.46
CA GLN A 24 -4.66 -11.35 0.55
C GLN A 24 -5.82 -10.68 -0.22
N PHE A 25 -5.70 -9.39 -0.53
CA PHE A 25 -6.81 -8.57 -1.06
C PHE A 25 -6.39 -7.75 -2.29
N LYS A 26 -5.64 -8.37 -3.20
CA LYS A 26 -5.10 -7.74 -4.42
C LYS A 26 -6.18 -7.21 -5.36
N GLU A 27 -7.30 -7.92 -5.44
CA GLU A 27 -8.44 -7.57 -6.30
C GLU A 27 -9.41 -6.59 -5.63
N ASP A 28 -9.17 -6.20 -4.37
CA ASP A 28 -10.00 -5.21 -3.66
C ASP A 28 -9.55 -3.79 -4.03
N PRO A 29 -10.38 -2.98 -4.70
CA PRO A 29 -10.02 -1.62 -5.09
C PRO A 29 -9.67 -0.72 -3.90
N ASP A 30 -10.24 -0.98 -2.72
CA ASP A 30 -9.88 -0.22 -1.52
C ASP A 30 -8.46 -0.55 -1.05
N THR A 31 -7.99 -1.78 -1.24
CA THR A 31 -6.60 -2.16 -0.94
C THR A 31 -5.66 -1.33 -1.79
N VAL A 32 -5.90 -1.25 -3.10
CA VAL A 32 -5.07 -0.46 -4.02
C VAL A 32 -5.04 1.01 -3.60
N LYS A 33 -6.20 1.61 -3.29
CA LYS A 33 -6.29 3.00 -2.80
C LYS A 33 -5.52 3.23 -1.50
N ILE A 34 -5.59 2.29 -0.55
CA ILE A 34 -4.84 2.36 0.70
C ILE A 34 -3.34 2.31 0.40
N LEU A 35 -2.89 1.39 -0.46
CA LEU A 35 -1.48 1.27 -0.83
C LEU A 35 -0.97 2.55 -1.51
N GLN A 36 -1.71 3.11 -2.47
CA GLN A 36 -1.35 4.36 -3.15
C GLN A 36 -1.22 5.53 -2.17
N SER A 37 -2.21 5.74 -1.29
CA SER A 37 -2.10 6.81 -0.28
C SER A 37 -0.97 6.55 0.72
N ARG A 38 -0.69 5.30 1.09
CA ARG A 38 0.44 4.97 1.98
C ARG A 38 1.81 5.11 1.31
N ALA A 39 1.90 4.96 -0.01
CA ALA A 39 3.12 5.22 -0.77
C ALA A 39 3.53 6.70 -0.75
N VAL A 40 2.54 7.63 -0.71
CA VAL A 40 2.78 9.09 -0.78
C VAL A 40 2.73 9.73 0.61
N ASP A 41 1.67 9.50 1.37
CA ASP A 41 1.27 10.33 2.51
C ASP A 41 1.75 9.80 3.86
N ASP A 42 2.23 8.54 3.95
CA ASP A 42 2.65 8.01 5.25
C ASP A 42 3.91 8.71 5.74
N GLU A 43 3.88 9.20 6.98
CA GLU A 43 5.00 9.88 7.62
C GLU A 43 6.27 9.03 7.65
N LYS A 44 6.11 7.70 7.72
CA LYS A 44 7.21 6.77 7.95
C LYS A 44 7.69 6.16 6.63
N TYR A 45 8.96 6.37 6.35
CA TYR A 45 9.61 5.91 5.11
C TYR A 45 9.48 4.40 4.88
N ASN A 46 9.60 3.59 5.94
CA ASN A 46 9.44 2.14 5.83
C ASN A 46 8.03 1.76 5.35
N VAL A 47 7.00 2.45 5.83
CA VAL A 47 5.61 2.21 5.41
C VAL A 47 5.42 2.59 3.94
N ARG A 48 5.95 3.74 3.52
CA ARG A 48 5.92 4.18 2.11
C ARG A 48 6.57 3.16 1.18
N ILE A 49 7.79 2.72 1.51
CA ILE A 49 8.52 1.74 0.69
C ILE A 49 7.81 0.38 0.64
N THR A 50 7.24 -0.08 1.75
CA THR A 50 6.46 -1.33 1.75
C THR A 50 5.26 -1.23 0.80
N ALA A 51 4.55 -0.10 0.83
CA ALA A 51 3.41 0.11 -0.08
C ALA A 51 3.84 0.14 -1.56
N ILE A 52 4.92 0.86 -1.89
CA ILE A 52 5.46 0.92 -3.27
C ILE A 52 5.88 -0.47 -3.77
N LYS A 53 6.55 -1.27 -2.92
CA LYS A 53 6.95 -2.62 -3.27
C LYS A 53 5.76 -3.50 -3.60
N LEU A 54 4.71 -3.46 -2.78
CA LEU A 54 3.50 -4.24 -3.03
C LEU A 54 2.79 -3.81 -4.31
N LEU A 55 2.68 -2.50 -4.57
CA LEU A 55 2.13 -2.00 -5.83
C LEU A 55 2.92 -2.54 -7.03
N LYS A 56 4.25 -2.52 -6.95
CA LYS A 56 5.13 -2.96 -8.04
C LYS A 56 5.16 -4.48 -8.25
N GLU A 57 5.12 -5.26 -7.17
CA GLU A 57 5.34 -6.71 -7.22
C GLU A 57 4.03 -7.49 -7.30
N GLU A 58 3.01 -7.06 -6.54
CA GLU A 58 1.76 -7.81 -6.38
C GLU A 58 0.63 -7.31 -7.28
N LEU A 59 0.74 -6.09 -7.81
CA LEU A 59 -0.30 -5.41 -8.59
C LEU A 59 0.18 -4.93 -9.97
N ARG A 60 1.31 -5.43 -10.45
CA ARG A 60 1.99 -4.99 -11.69
C ARG A 60 1.14 -5.03 -12.97
N ASN A 61 0.09 -5.86 -12.99
CA ASN A 61 -0.74 -6.04 -14.19
C ASN A 61 -1.90 -5.04 -14.27
N ASP A 62 -2.04 -4.16 -13.28
CA ASP A 62 -3.03 -3.10 -13.24
C ASP A 62 -2.44 -1.82 -13.88
N ALA A 63 -3.10 -1.33 -14.93
CA ALA A 63 -2.64 -0.16 -15.68
C ALA A 63 -2.70 1.12 -14.83
N ASP A 64 -3.71 1.26 -13.96
CA ASP A 64 -3.86 2.42 -13.08
C ASP A 64 -2.75 2.42 -12.02
N VAL A 65 -2.33 1.23 -11.56
CA VAL A 65 -1.18 1.09 -10.66
C VAL A 65 0.12 1.46 -11.35
N GLN A 66 0.30 1.09 -12.63
CA GLN A 66 1.49 1.45 -13.38
C GLN A 66 1.57 2.96 -13.63
N GLU A 67 0.47 3.60 -14.02
CA GLU A 67 0.39 5.06 -14.17
C GLU A 67 0.74 5.78 -12.86
N PHE A 68 0.15 5.33 -11.73
CA PHE A 68 0.48 5.86 -10.42
C PHE A 68 1.98 5.74 -10.07
N LEU A 69 2.61 4.61 -10.37
CA LEU A 69 4.02 4.38 -10.08
C LEU A 69 4.96 5.21 -10.97
N ASP A 70 4.53 5.57 -12.17
CA ASP A 70 5.30 6.41 -13.09
C ASP A 70 5.26 7.90 -12.65
N ASP A 71 4.21 8.32 -11.94
CA ASP A 71 4.01 9.68 -11.40
C ASP A 71 4.62 9.92 -10.00
N LEU A 72 5.10 8.86 -9.33
CA LEU A 72 5.61 8.87 -7.95
C LEU A 72 7.06 9.39 -7.83
#